data_AF-A0A1H8BSV2-F1
#
_entry.id   AF-A0A1H8BSV2-F1
#
_cell.length_a   1.000
_cell.length_b   1.000
_cell.length_c   1.000
_cell.angle_alpha   90.00
_cell.angle_beta   90.00
_cell.angle_gamma   90.00
#
_symmetry.space_group_name_H-M   'P 1'
#
loop_
_entity.id
_entity.type
_entity.pdbx_description
1 polymer ?
#
loop_
_entity_poly.entity_id
_entity_poly.type
_entity_poly.pdbx_seq_one_letter_code
_entity_poly.pdbx_strand_id
1 'polypeptide(L)'
;MKLTINDKTFEQTEQGNLLSILLAAGAFIDAPCGGKGRCGKCRVTAQGALSALTKTEQKLLSPKEIAADVRLACETVLLGDAVVHTMSREDFDVCAESSPLGFAVTAEYDAQQNVGMAVDIGTTTVVAYFHDLATGRLLYTASGINGQRVHGADVISRIGACIENPTNLVALQKIIIAQLNRYIADFEQATKISCNAIGQAVIAANTTMQHLLCGLDPTGIASAPFTPKSLFGYEQAGAELGLNIGGKVYHAPSISAYVGADITAGLLASSAVYSEKPVLFIDIGTNGEMALASKSELVCCSTAAGPAFEGAHIKYGVGGVAGAIEKVVCKNNALHIETIGGLPPIGICGSGIIDAAAALLQAGGIDETGRIPDTDEAEGFIVHYINEDENSIVLDKATGISLTQQDVREIQLAKAAIAAGINTLLHEKGLSFADIDKLYIAGGFGAHINKASACAIGLLPSALLDKIVFTGNAAGRGAQQALLTAEGKTHLREIAARAQYVELSGHAFFQESYIDEMMFPI
;
A
#
# COMPACT_ATOMS: atom_id res chain seq x y z
N MET A 1 1.66 2.52 34.86
CA MET A 1 2.28 1.21 34.61
C MET A 1 3.44 1.39 33.64
N LYS A 2 4.49 0.59 33.78
CA LYS A 2 5.66 0.63 32.89
C LYS A 2 5.48 -0.40 31.78
N LEU A 3 5.41 0.08 30.54
CA LEU A 3 5.38 -0.77 29.36
C LEU A 3 6.73 -0.64 28.66
N THR A 4 7.46 -1.74 28.50
CA THR A 4 8.71 -1.75 27.73
C THR A 4 8.44 -2.37 26.36
N ILE A 5 8.73 -1.63 25.29
CA ILE A 5 8.54 -2.06 23.90
C ILE A 5 9.91 -2.03 23.21
N ASN A 6 10.40 -3.17 22.70
CA ASN A 6 11.68 -3.25 21.98
C ASN A 6 12.80 -2.43 22.65
N ASP A 7 12.98 -2.63 23.95
CA ASP A 7 13.99 -1.97 24.81
C ASP A 7 13.73 -0.49 25.20
N LYS A 8 12.61 0.10 24.79
CA LYS A 8 12.17 1.45 25.22
C LYS A 8 11.05 1.36 26.24
N THR A 9 11.23 1.99 27.40
CA THR A 9 10.20 2.03 28.46
C THR A 9 9.35 3.29 28.35
N PHE A 10 8.04 3.09 28.35
CA PHE A 10 7.02 4.13 28.34
C PHE A 10 6.24 4.10 29.66
N GLU A 11 5.86 5.28 30.15
CA GLU A 11 4.88 5.39 31.23
C GLU A 11 3.48 5.39 30.62
N GLN A 12 2.72 4.35 30.93
CA GLN A 12 1.34 4.21 30.50
C GLN A 12 0.41 4.52 31.67
N THR A 13 -0.51 5.47 31.46
CA THR A 13 -1.41 5.97 32.53
C THR A 13 -2.65 5.12 32.72
N GLU A 14 -3.10 4.39 31.70
CA GLU A 14 -4.36 3.64 31.71
C GLU A 14 -4.19 2.21 31.18
N GLN A 15 -4.99 1.28 31.74
CA GLN A 15 -5.16 -0.07 31.20
C GLN A 15 -5.90 0.02 29.86
N GLY A 16 -5.64 -0.93 28.96
CA GLY A 16 -6.30 -0.87 27.66
C GLY A 16 -5.88 -1.98 26.72
N ASN A 17 -6.49 -1.97 25.54
CA ASN A 17 -6.17 -2.90 24.47
C ASN A 17 -4.70 -2.73 24.04
N LEU A 18 -3.96 -3.82 24.03
CA LEU A 18 -2.52 -3.81 23.81
C LEU A 18 -2.18 -3.31 22.39
N LEU A 19 -2.96 -3.65 21.36
CA LEU A 19 -2.75 -3.15 20.00
C LEU A 19 -2.85 -1.62 19.95
N SER A 20 -3.88 -1.02 20.55
CA SER A 20 -4.06 0.43 20.54
C SER A 20 -2.91 1.15 21.25
N ILE A 21 -2.44 0.60 22.38
CA ILE A 21 -1.33 1.16 23.14
C ILE A 21 -0.03 1.09 22.34
N LEU A 22 0.25 -0.06 21.74
CA LEU A 22 1.46 -0.27 20.95
C LEU A 22 1.47 0.62 19.70
N LEU A 23 0.35 0.74 18.98
CA LEU A 23 0.23 1.64 17.84
C LEU A 23 0.36 3.11 18.23
N ALA A 24 -0.20 3.53 19.37
CA ALA A 24 -0.04 4.89 19.91
C ALA A 24 1.41 5.20 20.30
N ALA A 25 2.13 4.21 20.83
CA ALA A 25 3.56 4.29 21.12
C ALA A 25 4.43 4.26 19.84
N GLY A 26 3.83 4.08 18.66
CA GLY A 26 4.53 3.99 17.38
C GLY A 26 5.26 2.67 17.15
N ALA A 27 4.90 1.62 17.89
CA ALA A 27 5.42 0.27 17.68
C ALA A 27 4.85 -0.36 16.41
N PHE A 28 5.66 -1.16 15.72
CA PHE A 28 5.24 -1.84 14.50
C PHE A 28 4.44 -3.10 14.86
N ILE A 29 3.20 -3.21 14.37
CA ILE A 29 2.38 -4.42 14.51
C ILE A 29 1.57 -4.62 13.24
N ASP A 30 1.57 -5.85 12.73
CA ASP A 30 0.74 -6.22 11.61
C ASP A 30 -0.72 -6.46 12.03
N ALA A 31 -1.61 -5.51 11.79
CA ALA A 31 -3.03 -5.61 12.17
C ALA A 31 -3.98 -5.25 11.01
N PRO A 32 -4.02 -6.04 9.92
CA PRO A 32 -4.84 -5.74 8.74
C PRO A 32 -6.34 -5.85 9.01
N CYS A 33 -6.79 -6.52 10.08
CA CYS A 33 -8.21 -6.53 10.45
C CYS A 33 -8.62 -5.32 11.33
N GLY A 34 -7.71 -4.37 11.59
CA GLY A 34 -7.99 -3.22 12.47
C GLY A 34 -8.32 -3.61 13.91
N GLY A 35 -7.78 -4.73 14.40
CA GLY A 35 -7.98 -5.18 15.78
C GLY A 35 -9.27 -5.97 16.05
N LYS A 36 -9.99 -6.43 15.02
CA LYS A 36 -11.25 -7.17 15.16
C LYS A 36 -11.11 -8.65 15.59
N GLY A 37 -9.90 -9.13 15.90
CA GLY A 37 -9.65 -10.51 16.33
C GLY A 37 -9.81 -11.58 15.24
N ARG A 38 -9.80 -11.22 13.95
CA ARG A 38 -10.14 -12.18 12.86
C ARG A 38 -8.95 -12.67 12.04
N CYS A 39 -7.90 -11.87 11.90
CA CYS A 39 -6.78 -12.18 11.00
C CYS A 39 -5.61 -12.90 11.66
N GLY A 40 -5.51 -12.89 12.99
CA GLY A 40 -4.39 -13.49 13.72
C GLY A 40 -3.03 -12.83 13.52
N LYS A 41 -2.90 -11.76 12.73
CA LYS A 41 -1.59 -11.19 12.36
C LYS A 41 -0.96 -10.27 13.40
N CYS A 42 -1.75 -9.80 14.38
CA CYS A 42 -1.31 -8.85 15.41
C CYS A 42 -0.40 -9.52 16.48
N ARG A 43 0.47 -10.45 16.06
CA ARG A 43 1.32 -11.28 16.92
C ARG A 43 2.43 -10.44 17.54
N VAL A 44 2.53 -10.54 18.86
CA VAL A 44 3.59 -9.92 19.66
C VAL A 44 4.06 -10.93 20.69
N THR A 45 5.34 -10.89 21.06
CA THR A 45 5.80 -11.63 22.24
C THR A 45 5.61 -10.73 23.44
N ALA A 46 4.78 -11.13 24.40
CA ALA A 46 4.38 -10.26 25.49
C ALA A 46 4.34 -10.99 26.82
N GLN A 47 5.04 -10.44 27.82
CA GLN A 47 5.15 -10.98 29.17
C GLN A 47 4.80 -9.92 30.22
N GLY A 48 4.31 -10.34 31.38
CA GLY A 48 3.96 -9.47 32.50
C GLY A 48 2.46 -9.46 32.81
N ALA A 49 1.96 -8.32 33.29
CA ALA A 49 0.58 -8.17 33.73
C ALA A 49 -0.37 -7.96 32.53
N LEU A 50 -0.75 -9.08 31.90
CA LEU A 50 -1.64 -9.15 30.73
C LEU A 50 -2.91 -9.94 31.05
N SER A 51 -3.97 -9.73 30.26
CA SER A 51 -5.18 -10.56 30.35
C SER A 51 -4.92 -12.04 30.06
N ALA A 52 -5.80 -12.90 30.57
CA ALA A 52 -5.81 -14.32 30.21
C ALA A 52 -6.01 -14.51 28.69
N LEU A 53 -5.56 -15.66 28.17
CA LEU A 53 -5.72 -16.02 26.75
C LEU A 53 -7.20 -16.08 26.37
N THR A 54 -7.59 -15.35 25.32
CA THR A 54 -8.96 -15.41 24.79
C THR A 54 -9.20 -16.68 23.98
N LYS A 55 -10.46 -17.03 23.74
CA LYS A 55 -10.83 -18.16 22.85
C LYS A 55 -10.33 -17.94 21.42
N THR A 56 -10.29 -16.68 20.98
CA THR A 56 -9.78 -16.27 19.68
C THR A 56 -8.29 -16.54 19.58
N GLU A 57 -7.51 -16.16 20.61
CA GLU A 57 -6.08 -16.44 20.68
C GLU A 57 -5.81 -17.95 20.64
N GLN A 58 -6.54 -18.74 21.41
CA GLN A 58 -6.41 -20.20 21.42
C GLN A 58 -6.73 -20.86 20.07
N LYS A 59 -7.56 -20.21 19.23
CA LYS A 59 -7.92 -20.72 17.91
C LYS A 59 -6.91 -20.33 16.82
N LEU A 60 -6.35 -19.13 16.91
CA LEU A 60 -5.51 -18.54 15.85
C LEU A 60 -4.00 -18.70 16.10
N LEU A 61 -3.59 -18.99 17.33
CA LEU A 61 -2.21 -19.25 17.69
C LEU A 61 -1.99 -20.75 17.87
N SER A 62 -0.85 -21.24 17.38
CA SER A 62 -0.43 -22.61 17.61
C SER A 62 -0.02 -22.84 19.08
N PRO A 63 -0.07 -24.10 19.57
CA PRO A 63 0.42 -24.43 20.91
C PRO A 63 1.87 -24.02 21.17
N LYS A 64 2.71 -24.04 20.12
CA LYS A 64 4.11 -23.64 20.18
C LYS A 64 4.27 -22.12 20.34
N GLU A 65 3.46 -21.33 19.63
CA GLU A 65 3.43 -19.87 19.77
C GLU A 65 2.97 -19.46 21.18
N ILE A 66 1.90 -20.09 21.69
CA ILE A 66 1.41 -19.83 23.04
C ILE A 66 2.48 -20.16 24.10
N ALA A 67 3.21 -21.27 23.94
CA ALA A 67 4.30 -21.65 24.83
C ALA A 67 5.51 -20.69 24.76
N ALA A 68 5.62 -19.90 23.69
CA ALA A 68 6.65 -18.88 23.50
C ALA A 68 6.16 -17.47 23.88
N ASP A 69 5.08 -17.36 24.66
CA ASP A 69 4.45 -16.09 25.09
C ASP A 69 4.00 -15.19 23.93
N VAL A 70 3.69 -15.78 22.77
CA VAL A 70 3.06 -15.06 21.67
C VAL A 70 1.61 -14.78 22.01
N ARG A 71 1.22 -13.51 21.87
CA ARG A 71 -0.14 -13.01 22.10
C ARG A 71 -0.64 -12.29 20.86
N LEU A 72 -1.97 -12.25 20.70
CA LEU A 72 -2.58 -11.34 19.74
C LEU A 72 -2.78 -9.99 20.43
N ALA A 73 -2.01 -8.98 20.04
CA ALA A 73 -2.07 -7.63 20.63
C ALA A 73 -3.51 -7.07 20.63
N CYS A 74 -4.29 -7.40 19.60
CA CYS A 74 -5.66 -6.98 19.45
C CYS A 74 -6.66 -7.66 20.40
N GLU A 75 -6.33 -8.84 20.94
CA GLU A 75 -7.16 -9.58 21.91
C GLU A 75 -6.61 -9.46 23.34
N THR A 76 -5.43 -8.87 23.51
CA THR A 76 -4.75 -8.76 24.80
C THR A 76 -5.02 -7.41 25.45
N VAL A 77 -5.31 -7.41 26.75
CA VAL A 77 -5.46 -6.19 27.56
C VAL A 77 -4.24 -6.06 28.48
N LEU A 78 -3.64 -4.87 28.47
CA LEU A 78 -2.57 -4.49 29.40
C LEU A 78 -3.18 -4.15 30.76
N LEU A 79 -2.84 -4.92 31.79
CA LEU A 79 -3.37 -4.76 33.15
C LEU A 79 -2.37 -4.09 34.11
N GLY A 80 -1.09 -4.12 33.79
CA GLY A 80 -0.02 -3.53 34.60
C GLY A 80 1.31 -3.51 33.85
N ASP A 81 2.42 -3.68 34.58
CA ASP A 81 3.75 -3.64 33.98
C ASP A 81 3.96 -4.85 33.05
N ALA A 82 4.45 -4.58 31.84
CA ALA A 82 4.67 -5.60 30.82
C ALA A 82 5.87 -5.27 29.93
N VAL A 83 6.45 -6.33 29.37
CA VAL A 83 7.48 -6.25 28.34
C VAL A 83 6.90 -6.85 27.07
N VAL A 84 7.01 -6.10 25.98
CA VAL A 84 6.48 -6.48 24.68
C VAL A 84 7.57 -6.35 23.64
N HIS A 85 7.77 -7.42 22.90
CA HIS A 85 8.60 -7.43 21.71
C HIS A 85 7.71 -7.48 20.48
N THR A 86 7.89 -6.46 19.64
CA THR A 86 7.25 -6.29 18.34
C THR A 86 8.34 -6.32 17.27
N MET A 87 8.00 -6.59 16.01
CA MET A 87 9.01 -6.52 14.94
C MET A 87 9.60 -5.09 14.88
N SER A 88 10.87 -4.96 14.50
CA SER A 88 11.53 -3.65 14.55
C SER A 88 11.12 -2.79 13.36
N ARG A 89 11.22 -1.47 13.52
CA ARG A 89 10.93 -0.50 12.44
C ARG A 89 11.99 -0.53 11.34
N GLU A 90 13.15 -1.10 11.62
CA GLU A 90 14.29 -1.27 10.70
C GLU A 90 14.05 -2.42 9.71
N ASP A 91 13.12 -3.33 10.00
CA ASP A 91 12.78 -4.46 9.12
C ASP A 91 11.86 -4.07 7.94
N PHE A 92 11.40 -2.80 7.90
CA PHE A 92 10.50 -2.27 6.87
C PHE A 92 11.14 -1.03 6.22
N ASP A 93 12.24 -1.25 5.49
CA ASP A 93 12.82 -0.22 4.64
C ASP A 93 11.93 -0.08 3.41
N VAL A 94 10.90 0.78 3.49
CA VAL A 94 10.19 1.21 2.29
C VAL A 94 11.22 1.95 1.46
N CYS A 95 11.73 1.30 0.42
CA CYS A 95 12.74 1.83 -0.49
C CYS A 95 12.30 3.20 -1.03
N ALA A 96 12.67 4.26 -0.31
CA ALA A 96 12.58 5.61 -0.79
C ALA A 96 13.72 5.78 -1.81
N GLU A 97 13.45 5.39 -3.06
CA GLU A 97 14.45 5.46 -4.12
C GLU A 97 14.96 6.89 -4.30
N SER A 98 16.23 7.11 -3.96
CA SER A 98 16.98 8.33 -4.26
C SER A 98 17.43 8.34 -5.73
N SER A 99 16.47 8.39 -6.65
CA SER A 99 16.77 8.65 -8.06
C SER A 99 16.97 10.14 -8.33
N PRO A 100 17.80 10.53 -9.31
CA PRO A 100 17.89 11.93 -9.76
C PRO A 100 16.51 12.46 -10.16
N LEU A 101 16.23 13.72 -9.86
CA LEU A 101 14.91 14.34 -10.05
C LEU A 101 14.38 14.22 -11.49
N GLY A 102 15.24 14.12 -12.51
CA GLY A 102 14.82 13.95 -13.91
C GLY A 102 14.16 15.19 -14.53
N PHE A 103 14.06 16.30 -13.79
CA PHE A 103 13.58 17.61 -14.23
C PHE A 103 14.45 18.74 -13.68
N ALA A 104 14.40 19.91 -14.32
CA ALA A 104 15.10 21.10 -13.86
C ALA A 104 14.36 21.75 -12.68
N VAL A 105 15.11 22.28 -11.72
CA VAL A 105 14.55 23.00 -10.57
C VAL A 105 14.27 24.43 -11.00
N THR A 106 13.00 24.83 -10.97
CA THR A 106 12.54 26.15 -11.44
C THR A 106 11.57 26.82 -10.46
N ALA A 107 11.23 26.17 -9.34
CA ALA A 107 10.33 26.73 -8.35
C ALA A 107 10.86 28.05 -7.75
N GLU A 108 9.95 29.00 -7.56
CA GLU A 108 10.21 30.21 -6.80
C GLU A 108 10.23 29.92 -5.30
N TYR A 109 11.16 30.54 -4.57
CA TYR A 109 11.32 30.36 -3.14
C TYR A 109 11.77 31.66 -2.45
N ASP A 110 11.45 31.78 -1.16
CA ASP A 110 12.01 32.81 -0.28
C ASP A 110 13.35 32.31 0.26
N ALA A 111 14.40 33.14 0.21
CA ALA A 111 15.72 32.77 0.72
C ALA A 111 15.72 32.43 2.23
N GLN A 112 14.79 33.00 3.01
CA GLN A 112 14.61 32.67 4.43
C GLN A 112 13.77 31.40 4.65
N GLN A 113 13.05 30.94 3.62
CA GLN A 113 12.25 29.72 3.63
C GLN A 113 12.61 28.82 2.45
N ASN A 114 13.89 28.46 2.37
CA ASN A 114 14.49 27.74 1.24
C ASN A 114 14.32 26.22 1.29
N VAL A 115 13.49 25.69 2.19
CA VAL A 115 13.19 24.26 2.29
C VAL A 115 11.77 23.98 1.81
N GLY A 116 11.63 22.91 1.02
CA GLY A 116 10.35 22.39 0.56
C GLY A 116 10.09 20.99 1.10
N MET A 117 8.82 20.65 1.30
CA MET A 117 8.39 19.33 1.77
C MET A 117 7.40 18.69 0.79
N ALA A 118 7.76 17.60 0.14
CA ALA A 118 6.85 16.81 -0.68
C ALA A 118 6.38 15.60 0.11
N VAL A 119 5.07 15.35 0.16
CA VAL A 119 4.47 14.30 0.99
C VAL A 119 3.60 13.41 0.15
N ASP A 120 3.77 12.10 0.32
CA ASP A 120 2.87 11.05 -0.15
C ASP A 120 2.19 10.42 1.07
N ILE A 121 0.86 10.56 1.16
CA ILE A 121 0.04 9.94 2.22
C ILE A 121 -0.74 8.78 1.62
N GLY A 122 -0.12 7.61 1.61
CA GLY A 122 -0.79 6.36 1.32
C GLY A 122 -1.62 5.85 2.50
N THR A 123 -2.51 4.91 2.21
CA THR A 123 -3.34 4.27 3.24
C THR A 123 -2.48 3.47 4.23
N THR A 124 -1.47 2.75 3.74
CA THR A 124 -0.56 1.93 4.57
C THR A 124 0.69 2.69 5.00
N THR A 125 1.24 3.55 4.13
CA THR A 125 2.55 4.19 4.33
C THR A 125 2.46 5.69 4.09
N VAL A 126 3.22 6.47 4.87
CA VAL A 126 3.39 7.92 4.68
C VAL A 126 4.87 8.23 4.48
N VAL A 127 5.19 8.95 3.42
CA VAL A 127 6.56 9.34 3.07
C VAL A 127 6.64 10.86 2.88
N ALA A 128 7.68 11.49 3.44
CA ALA A 128 7.97 12.90 3.29
C ALA A 128 9.42 13.10 2.80
N TYR A 129 9.58 13.91 1.76
CA TYR A 129 10.86 14.29 1.15
C TYR A 129 11.10 15.77 1.41
N PHE A 130 12.26 16.09 1.99
CA PHE A 130 12.66 17.46 2.29
C PHE A 130 13.74 17.91 1.32
N HIS A 131 13.52 18.99 0.60
CA HIS A 131 14.43 19.50 -0.42
C HIS A 131 14.90 20.91 -0.12
N ASP A 132 16.14 21.20 -0.51
CA ASP A 132 16.60 22.55 -0.74
C ASP A 132 15.95 23.08 -2.03
N LEU A 133 15.14 24.13 -1.94
CA LEU A 133 14.38 24.67 -3.06
C LEU A 133 15.25 25.37 -4.11
N ALA A 134 16.45 25.84 -3.73
CA ALA A 134 17.36 26.51 -4.65
C ALA A 134 18.07 25.51 -5.58
N THR A 135 18.40 24.34 -5.05
CA THR A 135 19.22 23.34 -5.75
C THR A 135 18.45 22.07 -6.12
N GLY A 136 17.27 21.87 -5.54
CA GLY A 136 16.51 20.61 -5.58
C GLY A 136 17.13 19.48 -4.78
N ARG A 137 18.26 19.70 -4.09
CA ARG A 137 18.95 18.64 -3.35
C ARG A 137 18.04 18.07 -2.27
N LEU A 138 17.86 16.75 -2.29
CA LEU A 138 17.18 16.02 -1.21
C LEU A 138 18.03 16.12 0.06
N LEU A 139 17.47 16.75 1.10
CA LEU A 139 18.11 16.98 2.40
C LEU A 139 17.82 15.83 3.38
N TYR A 140 16.60 15.29 3.33
CA TYR A 140 16.15 14.26 4.24
C TYR A 140 14.94 13.52 3.67
N THR A 141 14.75 12.28 4.11
CA THR A 141 13.54 11.51 3.84
C THR A 141 13.06 10.89 5.13
N ALA A 142 11.78 11.05 5.41
CA ALA A 142 11.10 10.41 6.53
C ALA A 142 10.01 9.48 5.98
N SER A 143 9.92 8.27 6.52
CA SER A 143 8.90 7.31 6.14
C SER A 143 8.41 6.50 7.34
N GLY A 144 7.26 5.87 7.16
CA GLY A 144 6.67 5.01 8.18
C GLY A 144 5.24 4.63 7.87
N ILE A 145 4.73 3.66 8.62
CA ILE A 145 3.34 3.21 8.53
C ILE A 145 2.40 4.36 8.88
N ASN A 146 1.32 4.50 8.12
CA ASN A 146 0.27 5.46 8.42
C ASN A 146 -0.38 5.13 9.78
N GLY A 147 -0.21 6.04 10.75
CA GLY A 147 -0.70 5.86 12.12
C GLY A 147 -2.21 5.72 12.20
N GLN A 148 -2.95 6.16 11.17
CA GLN A 148 -4.40 6.02 11.08
C GLN A 148 -4.89 4.57 11.01
N ARG A 149 -3.97 3.61 10.80
CA ARG A 149 -4.24 2.16 10.80
C ARG A 149 -5.00 1.68 12.05
N VAL A 150 -4.87 2.38 13.19
CA VAL A 150 -5.62 2.11 14.43
C VAL A 150 -7.15 2.12 14.24
N HIS A 151 -7.66 2.87 13.27
CA HIS A 151 -9.09 3.03 13.01
C HIS A 151 -9.57 2.32 11.74
N GLY A 152 -8.69 1.57 11.06
CA GLY A 152 -9.03 0.86 9.82
C GLY A 152 -7.81 0.59 8.97
N ALA A 153 -7.79 -0.60 8.35
CA ALA A 153 -6.68 -1.03 7.50
C ALA A 153 -6.75 -0.44 6.08
N ASP A 154 -7.94 -0.04 5.62
CA ASP A 154 -8.19 0.51 4.29
C ASP A 154 -9.00 1.82 4.37
N VAL A 155 -9.26 2.43 3.21
CA VAL A 155 -10.02 3.70 3.12
C VAL A 155 -11.47 3.54 3.59
N ILE A 156 -12.14 2.45 3.23
CA ILE A 156 -13.57 2.22 3.52
C ILE A 156 -13.79 1.99 5.01
N SER A 157 -12.93 1.21 5.66
CA SER A 157 -12.98 0.94 7.10
C SER A 157 -12.72 2.21 7.92
N ARG A 158 -11.82 3.10 7.47
CA ARG A 158 -11.62 4.41 8.11
C ARG A 158 -12.82 5.33 7.96
N ILE A 159 -13.45 5.35 6.77
CA ILE A 159 -14.71 6.08 6.58
C ILE A 159 -15.80 5.48 7.48
N GLY A 160 -15.90 4.16 7.54
CA GLY A 160 -16.81 3.43 8.42
C GLY A 160 -16.62 3.81 9.89
N ALA A 161 -15.38 3.93 10.36
CA ALA A 161 -15.10 4.39 11.71
C ALA A 161 -15.61 5.82 11.97
N CYS A 162 -15.53 6.73 10.98
CA CYS A 162 -16.13 8.06 11.07
C CYS A 162 -17.66 8.02 11.08
N ILE A 163 -18.28 7.11 10.31
CA ILE A 163 -19.74 6.90 10.30
C ILE A 163 -20.21 6.41 11.67
N GLU A 164 -19.52 5.40 12.22
CA GLU A 164 -19.85 4.79 13.51
C GLU A 164 -19.70 5.79 14.67
N ASN A 165 -18.64 6.60 14.64
CA ASN A 165 -18.41 7.63 15.65
C ASN A 165 -17.77 8.89 15.03
N PRO A 166 -18.53 10.00 14.90
CA PRO A 166 -18.04 11.25 14.31
C PRO A 166 -16.78 11.84 14.98
N THR A 167 -16.51 11.51 16.25
CA THR A 167 -15.29 11.96 16.93
C THR A 167 -14.02 11.33 16.35
N ASN A 168 -14.14 10.19 15.65
CA ASN A 168 -13.03 9.53 14.99
C ASN A 168 -12.42 10.36 13.85
N LEU A 169 -13.18 11.26 13.21
CA LEU A 169 -12.63 12.18 12.21
C LEU A 169 -11.53 13.06 12.83
N VAL A 170 -11.82 13.65 13.98
CA VAL A 170 -10.85 14.50 14.71
C VAL A 170 -9.67 13.66 15.19
N ALA A 171 -9.90 12.42 15.63
CA ALA A 171 -8.83 11.51 16.05
C ALA A 171 -7.89 11.15 14.87
N LEU A 172 -8.46 10.73 13.74
CA LEU A 172 -7.75 10.40 12.51
C LEU A 172 -6.95 11.59 11.97
N GLN A 173 -7.53 12.80 12.02
CA GLN A 173 -6.83 14.03 11.65
C GLN A 173 -5.63 14.29 12.57
N LYS A 174 -5.83 14.23 13.89
CA LYS A 174 -4.75 14.45 14.87
C LYS A 174 -3.61 13.45 14.69
N ILE A 175 -3.93 12.19 14.41
CA ILE A 175 -2.93 11.14 14.19
C ILE A 175 -2.03 11.48 12.99
N ILE A 176 -2.62 11.81 11.82
CA ILE A 176 -1.82 12.10 10.62
C ILE A 176 -1.03 13.41 10.77
N ILE A 177 -1.63 14.45 11.36
CA ILE A 177 -0.93 15.72 11.64
C ILE A 177 0.24 15.51 12.61
N ALA A 178 0.03 14.75 13.68
CA ALA A 178 1.10 14.41 14.62
C ALA A 178 2.22 13.62 13.94
N GLN A 179 1.89 12.69 13.04
CA GLN A 179 2.89 11.94 12.28
C GLN A 179 3.74 12.85 11.37
N LEU A 180 3.11 13.75 10.62
CA LEU A 180 3.84 14.71 9.77
C LEU A 180 4.70 15.67 10.60
N ASN A 181 4.19 16.14 11.74
CA ASN A 181 4.97 16.99 12.65
C ASN A 181 6.17 16.25 13.27
N ARG A 182 6.06 14.94 13.51
CA ARG A 182 7.24 14.13 13.90
C ARG A 182 8.26 14.08 12.77
N TYR A 183 7.86 13.86 11.52
CA TYR A 183 8.79 13.86 10.38
C TYR A 183 9.50 15.21 10.22
N ILE A 184 8.79 16.31 10.45
CA ILE A 184 9.36 17.67 10.46
C ILE A 184 10.39 17.82 11.59
N ALA A 185 10.08 17.34 12.79
CA ALA A 185 11.00 17.37 13.92
C ALA A 185 12.24 16.48 13.69
N ASP A 186 12.06 15.28 13.11
CA ASP A 186 13.14 14.36 12.76
C ASP A 186 14.08 15.02 11.72
N PHE A 187 13.52 15.71 10.72
CA PHE A 187 14.27 16.52 9.76
C PHE A 187 15.09 17.62 10.44
N GLU A 188 14.48 18.43 11.31
CA GLU A 188 15.16 19.51 12.03
C GLU A 188 16.28 18.95 12.93
N GLN A 189 16.02 17.83 13.60
CA GLN A 189 17.01 17.16 14.43
C GLN A 189 18.20 16.63 13.61
N ALA A 190 17.94 16.02 12.45
CA ALA A 190 18.95 15.40 11.60
C ALA A 190 19.79 16.44 10.85
N THR A 191 19.15 17.49 10.32
CA THR A 191 19.81 18.48 9.43
C THR A 191 20.25 19.74 10.14
N LYS A 192 19.74 20.01 11.35
CA LYS A 192 19.90 21.28 12.09
C LYS A 192 19.32 22.50 11.38
N ILE A 193 18.47 22.28 10.37
CA ILE A 193 17.74 23.35 9.68
C ILE A 193 16.41 23.55 10.39
N SER A 194 16.07 24.80 10.72
CA SER A 194 14.83 25.09 11.44
C SER A 194 13.60 24.70 10.61
N CYS A 195 12.58 24.14 11.25
CA CYS A 195 11.30 23.85 10.62
C CYS A 195 10.59 25.10 10.05
N ASN A 196 10.89 26.30 10.57
CA ASN A 196 10.43 27.57 10.02
C ASN A 196 11.01 27.89 8.63
N ALA A 197 12.11 27.25 8.23
CA ALA A 197 12.67 27.37 6.88
C ALA A 197 11.87 26.58 5.84
N ILE A 198 10.92 25.73 6.26
CA ILE A 198 10.02 25.00 5.35
C ILE A 198 8.95 25.98 4.85
N GLY A 199 9.18 26.56 3.67
CA GLY A 199 8.33 27.59 3.06
C GLY A 199 7.16 27.05 2.25
N GLN A 200 7.28 25.83 1.73
CA GLN A 200 6.25 25.22 0.91
C GLN A 200 6.18 23.72 1.14
N ALA A 201 4.97 23.19 1.17
CA ALA A 201 4.71 21.76 1.15
C ALA A 201 3.73 21.40 0.03
N VAL A 202 3.91 20.23 -0.59
CA VAL A 202 2.97 19.63 -1.54
C VAL A 202 2.56 18.27 -1.02
N ILE A 203 1.25 18.02 -0.94
CA ILE A 203 0.69 16.75 -0.45
C ILE A 203 -0.02 16.05 -1.60
N ALA A 204 0.43 14.85 -1.94
CA ALA A 204 -0.22 13.89 -2.82
C ALA A 204 -0.77 12.73 -1.98
N ALA A 205 -2.05 12.41 -2.18
CA ALA A 205 -2.72 11.34 -1.45
C ALA A 205 -4.06 11.00 -2.11
N ASN A 206 -4.58 9.80 -1.87
CA ASN A 206 -5.95 9.50 -2.28
C ASN A 206 -6.95 10.46 -1.62
N THR A 207 -8.12 10.62 -2.24
CA THR A 207 -9.14 11.60 -1.84
C THR A 207 -9.55 11.46 -0.38
N THR A 208 -9.73 10.23 0.12
CA THR A 208 -10.07 9.99 1.53
C THR A 208 -8.95 10.44 2.48
N MET A 209 -7.70 10.14 2.17
CA MET A 209 -6.56 10.55 3.02
C MET A 209 -6.45 12.07 3.12
N GLN A 210 -6.68 12.80 2.02
CA GLN A 210 -6.71 14.28 2.07
C GLN A 210 -7.89 14.82 2.89
N HIS A 211 -9.06 14.17 2.84
CA HIS A 211 -10.20 14.55 3.68
C HIS A 211 -9.86 14.39 5.17
N LEU A 212 -9.30 13.24 5.55
CA LEU A 212 -8.92 12.99 6.95
C LEU A 212 -7.83 13.97 7.42
N LEU A 213 -6.85 14.29 6.58
CA LEU A 213 -5.83 15.29 6.87
C LEU A 213 -6.43 16.67 7.12
N CYS A 214 -7.40 17.08 6.30
CA CYS A 214 -8.04 18.39 6.40
C CYS A 214 -9.18 18.44 7.42
N GLY A 215 -9.51 17.33 8.09
CA GLY A 215 -10.66 17.24 8.99
C GLY A 215 -12.00 17.41 8.26
N LEU A 216 -12.04 17.09 6.96
CA LEU A 216 -13.26 17.10 6.15
C LEU A 216 -13.97 15.76 6.31
N ASP A 217 -15.29 15.82 6.50
CA ASP A 217 -16.15 14.64 6.61
C ASP A 217 -16.09 13.77 5.33
N PRO A 218 -15.55 12.53 5.41
CA PRO A 218 -15.38 11.67 4.24
C PRO A 218 -16.60 10.75 3.99
N THR A 219 -17.66 10.81 4.80
CA THR A 219 -18.77 9.84 4.75
C THR A 219 -19.49 9.79 3.40
N GLY A 220 -19.57 10.93 2.69
CA GLY A 220 -20.13 11.00 1.34
C GLY A 220 -19.37 10.19 0.30
N ILE A 221 -18.09 9.86 0.54
CA ILE A 221 -17.26 9.03 -0.35
C ILE A 221 -17.68 7.55 -0.31
N ALA A 222 -18.20 7.05 0.82
CA ALA A 222 -18.54 5.63 1.00
C ALA A 222 -19.98 5.27 0.57
N SER A 223 -20.78 6.25 0.14
CA SER A 223 -22.18 6.02 -0.23
C SER A 223 -22.50 6.68 -1.57
N ALA A 224 -23.21 5.97 -2.44
CA ALA A 224 -23.63 6.50 -3.73
C ALA A 224 -24.42 7.81 -3.53
N PRO A 225 -24.09 8.90 -4.27
CA PRO A 225 -23.29 8.93 -5.50
C PRO A 225 -21.78 9.22 -5.31
N PHE A 226 -21.20 8.79 -4.19
CA PHE A 226 -19.76 8.83 -3.88
C PHE A 226 -19.18 10.25 -3.94
N THR A 227 -19.83 11.19 -3.26
CA THR A 227 -19.50 12.61 -3.35
C THR A 227 -18.49 13.04 -2.28
N PRO A 228 -17.25 13.41 -2.65
CA PRO A 228 -16.31 14.05 -1.73
C PRO A 228 -16.74 15.50 -1.41
N LYS A 229 -16.29 16.04 -0.28
CA LYS A 229 -16.50 17.46 0.09
C LYS A 229 -15.62 18.39 -0.73
N SER A 230 -14.47 17.91 -1.18
CA SER A 230 -13.49 18.66 -1.95
C SER A 230 -12.72 17.74 -2.89
N LEU A 231 -12.33 18.26 -4.05
CA LEU A 231 -11.33 17.63 -4.92
C LEU A 231 -9.96 18.33 -4.83
N PHE A 232 -9.78 19.20 -3.83
CA PHE A 232 -8.52 19.88 -3.51
C PHE A 232 -8.01 20.76 -4.66
N GLY A 233 -6.70 21.02 -4.74
CA GLY A 233 -6.10 21.93 -5.72
C GLY A 233 -5.89 23.37 -5.23
N TYR A 234 -5.94 23.61 -3.91
CA TYR A 234 -5.77 24.91 -3.26
C TYR A 234 -4.60 24.91 -2.26
N GLU A 235 -4.18 26.11 -1.85
CA GLU A 235 -3.18 26.32 -0.79
C GLU A 235 -3.84 26.79 0.50
N GLN A 236 -3.24 26.41 1.64
CA GLN A 236 -3.57 26.98 2.96
C GLN A 236 -2.29 27.14 3.80
N ALA A 237 -2.34 27.92 4.87
CA ALA A 237 -1.18 28.06 5.73
C ALA A 237 -0.89 26.74 6.48
N GLY A 238 0.39 26.38 6.64
CA GLY A 238 0.77 25.20 7.41
C GLY A 238 0.23 25.24 8.84
N ALA A 239 0.30 26.41 9.48
CA ALA A 239 -0.23 26.62 10.82
C ALA A 239 -1.76 26.42 10.91
N GLU A 240 -2.53 26.77 9.87
CA GLU A 240 -3.98 26.54 9.83
C GLU A 240 -4.32 25.04 9.74
N LEU A 241 -3.48 24.26 9.05
CA LEU A 241 -3.58 22.79 9.02
C LEU A 241 -3.11 22.14 10.33
N GLY A 242 -2.30 22.83 11.13
CA GLY A 242 -1.65 22.30 12.33
C GLY A 242 -0.26 21.69 12.06
N LEU A 243 0.36 22.02 10.92
CA LEU A 243 1.75 21.65 10.61
C LEU A 243 2.74 22.70 11.12
N ASN A 244 3.86 22.23 11.70
CA ASN A 244 4.94 23.05 12.22
C ASN A 244 5.90 23.48 11.10
N ILE A 245 5.40 24.22 10.11
CA ILE A 245 6.18 24.76 8.99
C ILE A 245 6.01 26.27 8.89
N GLY A 246 6.98 26.95 8.28
CA GLY A 246 6.97 28.41 8.14
C GLY A 246 6.04 28.94 7.05
N GLY A 247 5.64 28.11 6.08
CA GLY A 247 4.87 28.56 4.92
C GLY A 247 3.61 27.75 4.61
N LYS A 248 3.32 27.57 3.33
CA LYS A 248 2.02 27.06 2.85
C LYS A 248 2.06 25.59 2.48
N VAL A 249 0.89 24.96 2.56
CA VAL A 249 0.63 23.60 2.12
C VAL A 249 -0.26 23.67 0.89
N TYR A 250 0.19 23.08 -0.22
CA TYR A 250 -0.61 22.83 -1.41
C TYR A 250 -1.16 21.40 -1.37
N HIS A 251 -2.48 21.29 -1.39
CA HIS A 251 -3.18 20.01 -1.50
C HIS A 251 -3.35 19.69 -2.97
N ALA A 252 -2.66 18.66 -3.46
CA ALA A 252 -2.73 18.28 -4.86
C ALA A 252 -4.17 17.86 -5.22
N PRO A 253 -4.64 18.19 -6.44
CA PRO A 253 -6.01 17.94 -6.85
C PRO A 253 -6.27 16.45 -7.08
N SER A 254 -7.43 16.01 -6.60
CA SER A 254 -8.00 14.68 -6.85
C SER A 254 -8.92 14.70 -8.07
N ILE A 255 -9.13 13.55 -8.70
CA ILE A 255 -10.00 13.42 -9.89
C ILE A 255 -11.43 13.06 -9.48
N SER A 256 -11.58 12.11 -8.55
CA SER A 256 -12.87 11.61 -8.08
C SER A 256 -12.80 11.17 -6.61
N ALA A 257 -13.87 10.54 -6.11
CA ALA A 257 -13.89 9.97 -4.76
C ALA A 257 -12.83 8.87 -4.55
N TYR A 258 -12.53 8.08 -5.60
CA TYR A 258 -11.66 6.90 -5.53
C TYR A 258 -10.37 7.04 -6.36
N VAL A 259 -10.21 8.13 -7.09
CA VAL A 259 -8.96 8.45 -7.81
C VAL A 259 -8.48 9.80 -7.31
N GLY A 260 -7.47 9.78 -6.44
CA GLY A 260 -6.98 10.97 -5.76
C GLY A 260 -5.75 11.60 -6.39
N ALA A 261 -5.06 12.38 -5.57
CA ALA A 261 -3.94 13.18 -6.02
C ALA A 261 -2.60 12.44 -6.05
N ASP A 262 -2.54 11.28 -5.41
CA ASP A 262 -1.51 10.26 -5.65
C ASP A 262 -1.43 9.89 -7.14
N ILE A 263 -2.58 9.71 -7.80
CA ILE A 263 -2.63 9.38 -9.23
C ILE A 263 -2.32 10.59 -10.11
N THR A 264 -2.83 11.79 -9.79
CA THR A 264 -2.46 12.99 -10.57
C THR A 264 -0.97 13.29 -10.47
N ALA A 265 -0.38 13.11 -9.29
CA ALA A 265 1.06 13.19 -9.07
C ALA A 265 1.83 12.10 -9.83
N GLY A 266 1.39 10.85 -9.78
CA GLY A 266 2.03 9.76 -10.52
C GLY A 266 2.00 9.95 -12.04
N LEU A 267 0.90 10.48 -12.57
CA LEU A 267 0.75 10.85 -13.97
C LEU A 267 1.69 11.99 -14.38
N LEU A 268 1.90 12.97 -13.50
CA LEU A 268 2.88 14.04 -13.72
C LEU A 268 4.30 13.48 -13.76
N ALA A 269 4.66 12.65 -12.77
CA ALA A 269 5.98 12.05 -12.63
C ALA A 269 6.37 11.15 -13.81
N SER A 270 5.41 10.38 -14.33
CA SER A 270 5.62 9.49 -15.48
C SER A 270 5.60 10.21 -16.83
N SER A 271 5.21 11.48 -16.86
CA SER A 271 4.96 12.25 -18.09
C SER A 271 3.96 11.58 -19.04
N ALA A 272 3.15 10.63 -18.56
CA ALA A 272 2.22 9.85 -19.38
C ALA A 272 1.19 10.77 -20.09
N VAL A 273 0.79 11.83 -19.40
CA VAL A 273 -0.17 12.85 -19.88
C VAL A 273 0.35 13.74 -21.01
N TYR A 274 1.65 13.65 -21.33
CA TYR A 274 2.30 14.39 -22.43
C TYR A 274 2.72 13.47 -23.58
N SER A 275 2.47 12.17 -23.47
CA SER A 275 2.80 11.20 -24.51
C SER A 275 1.88 11.36 -25.73
N GLU A 276 2.45 11.33 -26.94
CA GLU A 276 1.67 11.34 -28.19
C GLU A 276 0.93 10.01 -28.42
N LYS A 277 1.45 8.91 -27.87
CA LYS A 277 0.78 7.59 -27.90
C LYS A 277 0.16 7.24 -26.54
N PRO A 278 -0.92 6.44 -26.49
CA PRO A 278 -1.52 6.00 -25.24
C PRO A 278 -0.53 5.27 -24.33
N VAL A 279 -0.54 5.64 -23.06
CA VAL A 279 0.24 5.05 -21.98
C VAL A 279 -0.71 4.60 -20.89
N LEU A 280 -0.51 3.39 -20.40
CA LEU A 280 -1.23 2.88 -19.24
C LEU A 280 -0.39 3.15 -17.99
N PHE A 281 -0.99 3.75 -16.98
CA PHE A 281 -0.40 3.97 -15.66
C PHE A 281 -1.25 3.21 -14.64
N ILE A 282 -0.62 2.38 -13.81
CA ILE A 282 -1.30 1.60 -12.77
C ILE A 282 -0.56 1.81 -11.47
N ASP A 283 -1.27 2.20 -10.42
CA ASP A 283 -0.80 2.13 -9.05
C ASP A 283 -1.42 0.90 -8.39
N ILE A 284 -0.58 -0.06 -8.00
CA ILE A 284 -1.04 -1.30 -7.37
C ILE A 284 -0.80 -1.18 -5.86
N GLY A 285 -1.89 -0.94 -5.13
CA GLY A 285 -1.94 -0.99 -3.67
C GLY A 285 -3.17 -1.73 -3.18
N THR A 286 -3.77 -1.25 -2.10
CA THR A 286 -5.02 -1.81 -1.55
C THR A 286 -6.17 -1.71 -2.56
N ASN A 287 -6.13 -0.65 -3.35
CA ASN A 287 -6.94 -0.46 -4.54
C ASN A 287 -6.04 -0.61 -5.77
N GLY A 288 -6.67 -0.89 -6.90
CA GLY A 288 -6.04 -0.79 -8.21
C GLY A 288 -6.48 0.45 -8.93
N GLU A 289 -5.84 1.59 -8.65
CA GLU A 289 -6.03 2.81 -9.42
C GLU A 289 -5.25 2.74 -10.74
N MET A 290 -5.89 3.16 -11.83
CA MET A 290 -5.26 3.14 -13.13
C MET A 290 -5.78 4.24 -14.04
N ALA A 291 -4.94 4.63 -14.98
CA ALA A 291 -5.22 5.67 -15.96
C ALA A 291 -4.65 5.31 -17.33
N LEU A 292 -5.45 5.53 -18.36
CA LEU A 292 -5.02 5.54 -19.75
C LEU A 292 -4.83 6.98 -20.17
N ALA A 293 -3.58 7.36 -20.42
CA ALA A 293 -3.17 8.74 -20.59
C ALA A 293 -2.43 8.94 -21.92
N SER A 294 -2.69 10.08 -22.54
CA SER A 294 -1.93 10.65 -23.64
C SER A 294 -2.11 12.17 -23.60
N LYS A 295 -1.57 12.86 -24.60
CA LYS A 295 -1.77 14.30 -24.79
C LYS A 295 -3.23 14.67 -25.08
N SER A 296 -3.99 13.79 -25.75
CA SER A 296 -5.39 14.03 -26.15
C SER A 296 -6.40 13.38 -25.22
N GLU A 297 -6.07 12.23 -24.63
CA GLU A 297 -6.99 11.41 -23.83
C GLU A 297 -6.47 11.26 -22.40
N LEU A 298 -7.38 11.32 -21.43
CA LEU A 298 -7.09 10.94 -20.05
C LEU A 298 -8.35 10.35 -19.40
N VAL A 299 -8.40 9.03 -19.30
CA VAL A 299 -9.42 8.32 -18.54
C VAL A 299 -8.79 7.53 -17.42
N CYS A 300 -9.50 7.43 -16.29
CA CYS A 300 -9.03 6.70 -15.14
C CYS A 300 -10.17 5.99 -14.43
N CYS A 301 -9.84 4.92 -13.71
CA CYS A 301 -10.75 4.21 -12.85
C CYS A 301 -10.01 3.71 -11.60
N SER A 302 -10.77 3.19 -10.64
CA SER A 302 -10.24 2.52 -9.47
C SER A 302 -10.99 1.21 -9.27
N THR A 303 -10.23 0.15 -8.98
CA THR A 303 -10.76 -1.20 -8.79
C THR A 303 -10.56 -1.64 -7.34
N ALA A 304 -11.54 -2.37 -6.80
CA ALA A 304 -11.39 -3.03 -5.50
C ALA A 304 -10.61 -4.35 -5.69
N ALA A 305 -9.31 -4.26 -5.94
CA ALA A 305 -8.45 -5.44 -6.09
C ALA A 305 -8.31 -6.22 -4.77
N GLY A 306 -8.40 -5.52 -3.63
CA GLY A 306 -8.20 -6.13 -2.33
C GLY A 306 -6.71 -6.36 -2.05
N PRO A 307 -6.34 -6.56 -0.77
CA PRO A 307 -4.94 -6.46 -0.36
C PRO A 307 -4.19 -7.80 -0.45
N ALA A 308 -4.61 -8.72 -1.34
CA ALA A 308 -4.00 -10.04 -1.51
C ALA A 308 -2.49 -9.93 -1.80
N PHE A 309 -2.12 -9.01 -2.70
CA PHE A 309 -0.74 -8.74 -3.07
C PHE A 309 0.03 -7.90 -2.02
N GLU A 310 -0.64 -7.36 -1.01
CA GLU A 310 0.02 -6.84 0.21
C GLU A 310 0.23 -7.94 1.27
N GLY A 311 -0.10 -9.19 0.93
CA GLY A 311 -0.05 -10.34 1.83
C GLY A 311 -1.24 -10.43 2.78
N ALA A 312 -2.18 -9.47 2.78
CA ALA A 312 -3.39 -9.58 3.57
C ALA A 312 -4.39 -10.57 2.93
N HIS A 313 -5.27 -11.17 3.74
CA HIS A 313 -6.16 -12.29 3.35
C HIS A 313 -5.47 -13.58 2.86
N ILE A 314 -4.16 -13.59 2.71
CA ILE A 314 -3.36 -14.79 2.47
C ILE A 314 -2.92 -15.40 3.80
N LYS A 315 -3.11 -16.72 4.01
CA LYS A 315 -2.85 -17.47 5.27
C LYS A 315 -1.45 -17.19 5.82
N TYR A 316 -0.44 -17.35 4.98
CA TYR A 316 0.97 -17.07 5.30
C TYR A 316 1.48 -15.77 4.67
N GLY A 317 0.58 -14.88 4.22
CA GLY A 317 0.99 -13.62 3.62
C GLY A 317 1.54 -12.64 4.65
N VAL A 318 2.65 -11.99 4.32
CA VAL A 318 3.33 -10.97 5.14
C VAL A 318 3.74 -9.78 4.27
N GLY A 319 4.09 -8.65 4.88
CA GLY A 319 4.71 -7.54 4.15
C GLY A 319 6.09 -7.91 3.59
N GLY A 320 6.67 -7.05 2.76
CA GLY A 320 8.05 -7.19 2.29
C GLY A 320 9.06 -6.93 3.43
N VAL A 321 9.27 -7.93 4.27
CA VAL A 321 10.15 -7.89 5.45
C VAL A 321 11.19 -9.00 5.38
N ALA A 322 12.29 -8.86 6.13
CA ALA A 322 13.31 -9.89 6.23
C ALA A 322 12.71 -11.27 6.60
N GLY A 323 13.09 -12.31 5.87
CA GLY A 323 12.52 -13.66 5.99
C GLY A 323 11.21 -13.89 5.24
N ALA A 324 10.59 -12.88 4.61
CA ALA A 324 9.48 -13.14 3.69
C ALA A 324 9.99 -13.82 2.41
N ILE A 325 9.28 -14.84 1.93
CA ILE A 325 9.52 -15.45 0.62
C ILE A 325 9.17 -14.40 -0.44
N GLU A 326 10.18 -13.93 -1.17
CA GLU A 326 10.03 -12.90 -2.20
C GLU A 326 10.01 -13.44 -3.62
N LYS A 327 10.43 -14.69 -3.80
CA LYS A 327 10.56 -15.33 -5.11
C LYS A 327 10.33 -16.82 -5.00
N VAL A 328 9.58 -17.35 -5.95
CA VAL A 328 9.28 -18.77 -6.10
C VAL A 328 9.45 -19.14 -7.56
N VAL A 329 10.29 -20.13 -7.86
CA VAL A 329 10.54 -20.57 -9.23
C VAL A 329 10.51 -22.08 -9.35
N CYS A 330 9.98 -22.57 -10.46
CA CYS A 330 10.11 -23.96 -10.86
C CYS A 330 11.45 -24.17 -11.57
N LYS A 331 12.34 -24.99 -11.00
CA LYS A 331 13.63 -25.34 -11.61
C LYS A 331 14.02 -26.76 -11.24
N ASN A 332 14.57 -27.50 -12.20
CA ASN A 332 15.06 -28.88 -12.00
C ASN A 332 14.01 -29.81 -11.35
N ASN A 333 12.74 -29.70 -11.76
CA ASN A 333 11.62 -30.45 -11.20
C ASN A 333 11.48 -30.29 -9.68
N ALA A 334 11.68 -29.07 -9.18
CA ALA A 334 11.45 -28.69 -7.79
C ALA A 334 11.01 -27.23 -7.71
N LEU A 335 10.27 -26.91 -6.64
CA LEU A 335 10.05 -25.51 -6.25
C LEU A 335 11.28 -25.01 -5.49
N HIS A 336 11.79 -23.86 -5.92
CA HIS A 336 12.85 -23.13 -5.26
C HIS A 336 12.30 -21.81 -4.74
N ILE A 337 12.61 -21.50 -3.48
CA ILE A 337 12.22 -20.25 -2.83
C ILE A 337 13.45 -19.42 -2.49
N GLU A 338 13.32 -18.10 -2.57
CA GLU A 338 14.30 -17.13 -2.05
C GLU A 338 13.57 -16.19 -1.07
N THR A 339 14.25 -15.83 0.02
CA THR A 339 13.70 -14.95 1.06
C THR A 339 14.47 -13.64 1.14
N ILE A 340 13.78 -12.58 1.54
CA ILE A 340 14.41 -11.27 1.78
C ILE A 340 15.48 -11.43 2.86
N GLY A 341 16.71 -11.07 2.52
CA GLY A 341 17.87 -11.17 3.42
C GLY A 341 18.39 -12.60 3.64
N GLY A 342 17.87 -13.61 2.92
CA GLY A 342 18.32 -15.01 3.03
C GLY A 342 18.05 -15.65 4.40
N LEU A 343 17.08 -15.11 5.16
CA LEU A 343 16.69 -15.62 6.47
C LEU A 343 15.70 -16.80 6.35
N PRO A 344 15.52 -17.62 7.41
CA PRO A 344 14.48 -18.64 7.43
C PRO A 344 13.10 -18.05 7.12
N PRO A 345 12.26 -18.75 6.32
CA PRO A 345 11.01 -18.18 5.84
C PRO A 345 10.00 -17.99 6.97
N ILE A 346 9.36 -16.82 7.03
CA ILE A 346 8.32 -16.49 8.03
C ILE A 346 6.94 -16.26 7.41
N GLY A 347 6.87 -16.22 6.08
CA GLY A 347 5.66 -16.00 5.29
C GLY A 347 6.00 -15.72 3.83
N ILE A 348 5.01 -15.27 3.07
CA ILE A 348 5.13 -14.96 1.63
C ILE A 348 4.79 -13.48 1.44
N CYS A 349 5.68 -12.67 0.85
CA CYS A 349 5.32 -11.31 0.46
C CYS A 349 4.66 -11.28 -0.93
N GLY A 350 4.12 -10.13 -1.33
CA GLY A 350 3.35 -10.02 -2.56
C GLY A 350 4.07 -10.50 -3.83
N SER A 351 5.38 -10.21 -3.98
CA SER A 351 6.16 -10.67 -5.12
C SER A 351 6.27 -12.19 -5.13
N GLY A 352 6.48 -12.79 -3.95
CA GLY A 352 6.47 -14.24 -3.75
C GLY A 352 5.10 -14.87 -4.00
N ILE A 353 3.99 -14.16 -3.72
CA ILE A 353 2.63 -14.62 -4.01
C ILE A 353 2.40 -14.71 -5.53
N ILE A 354 2.79 -13.68 -6.28
CA ILE A 354 2.69 -13.67 -7.75
C ILE A 354 3.56 -14.79 -8.35
N ASP A 355 4.81 -14.88 -7.89
CA ASP A 355 5.76 -15.89 -8.35
C ASP A 355 5.29 -17.32 -7.99
N ALA A 356 4.73 -17.53 -6.80
CA ALA A 356 4.18 -18.81 -6.39
C ALA A 356 3.04 -19.21 -7.31
N ALA A 357 2.06 -18.34 -7.55
CA ALA A 357 0.95 -18.64 -8.46
C ALA A 357 1.46 -18.97 -9.88
N ALA A 358 2.40 -18.19 -10.42
CA ALA A 358 2.99 -18.45 -11.73
C ALA A 358 3.74 -19.79 -11.79
N ALA A 359 4.56 -20.10 -10.78
CA ALA A 359 5.32 -21.34 -10.71
C ALA A 359 4.40 -22.57 -10.52
N LEU A 360 3.30 -22.43 -9.77
CA LEU A 360 2.32 -23.48 -9.58
C LEU A 360 1.49 -23.74 -10.83
N LEU A 361 1.07 -22.70 -11.56
CA LEU A 361 0.44 -22.86 -12.89
C LEU A 361 1.37 -23.63 -13.83
N GLN A 362 2.64 -23.21 -13.91
CA GLN A 362 3.63 -23.85 -14.77
C GLN A 362 3.86 -25.33 -14.40
N ALA A 363 3.82 -25.66 -13.10
CA ALA A 363 4.08 -27.00 -12.60
C ALA A 363 2.84 -27.90 -12.54
N GLY A 364 1.64 -27.40 -12.89
CA GLY A 364 0.38 -28.12 -12.73
C GLY A 364 -0.07 -28.26 -11.27
N GLY A 365 0.43 -27.42 -10.37
CA GLY A 365 0.00 -27.35 -8.97
C GLY A 365 -1.29 -26.56 -8.75
N ILE A 366 -1.67 -25.75 -9.73
CA ILE A 366 -3.00 -25.16 -9.90
C ILE A 366 -3.38 -25.18 -11.38
N ASP A 367 -4.65 -25.42 -11.69
CA ASP A 367 -5.18 -25.36 -13.06
C ASP A 367 -5.67 -23.95 -13.44
N GLU A 368 -6.24 -23.79 -14.64
CA GLU A 368 -6.77 -22.52 -15.12
C GLU A 368 -7.93 -21.98 -14.28
N THR A 369 -8.65 -22.87 -13.58
CA THR A 369 -9.74 -22.49 -12.67
C THR A 369 -9.20 -22.08 -11.30
N GLY A 370 -7.89 -22.26 -11.07
CA GLY A 370 -7.22 -22.07 -9.78
C GLY A 370 -7.41 -23.22 -8.82
N ARG A 371 -7.95 -24.36 -9.26
CA ARG A 371 -8.11 -25.55 -8.42
C ARG A 371 -6.75 -26.18 -8.18
N ILE A 372 -6.48 -26.50 -6.91
CA ILE A 372 -5.39 -27.39 -6.53
C ILE A 372 -5.87 -28.83 -6.77
N PRO A 373 -5.17 -29.63 -7.60
CA PRO A 373 -5.54 -31.01 -7.85
C PRO A 373 -5.32 -31.89 -6.61
N ASP A 374 -6.08 -32.97 -6.51
CA ASP A 374 -5.84 -34.03 -5.54
C ASP A 374 -4.56 -34.81 -5.92
N THR A 375 -3.95 -35.54 -4.98
CA THR A 375 -2.63 -36.16 -5.19
C THR A 375 -2.65 -37.21 -6.31
N ASP A 376 -3.80 -37.86 -6.53
CA ASP A 376 -4.02 -38.86 -7.58
C ASP A 376 -4.33 -38.25 -8.97
N GLU A 377 -4.74 -36.99 -9.02
CA GLU A 377 -4.92 -36.21 -10.26
C GLU A 377 -3.65 -35.47 -10.69
N ALA A 378 -2.78 -35.15 -9.73
CA ALA A 378 -1.56 -34.38 -9.98
C ALA A 378 -0.46 -35.21 -10.68
N GLU A 379 0.26 -34.58 -11.61
CA GLU A 379 1.36 -35.20 -12.33
C GLU A 379 2.72 -34.54 -12.03
N GLY A 380 3.80 -35.30 -12.18
CA GLY A 380 5.16 -34.77 -12.04
C GLY A 380 5.59 -34.55 -10.59
N PHE A 381 6.53 -33.62 -10.38
CA PHE A 381 7.15 -33.43 -9.07
C PHE A 381 6.24 -32.70 -8.06
N ILE A 382 5.21 -31.99 -8.55
CA ILE A 382 4.35 -31.14 -7.73
C ILE A 382 3.51 -31.95 -6.74
N VAL A 383 3.23 -33.23 -7.06
CA VAL A 383 2.58 -34.22 -6.20
C VAL A 383 3.20 -34.25 -4.79
N HIS A 384 4.52 -34.07 -4.69
CA HIS A 384 5.23 -34.10 -3.41
C HIS A 384 5.10 -32.82 -2.56
N TYR A 385 4.39 -31.82 -3.07
CA TYR A 385 4.14 -30.53 -2.44
C TYR A 385 2.67 -30.36 -2.04
N ILE A 386 1.76 -31.22 -2.52
CA ILE A 386 0.34 -31.19 -2.18
C ILE A 386 0.13 -31.67 -0.73
N ASN A 387 -0.68 -30.93 0.00
CA ASN A 387 -1.21 -31.30 1.31
C ASN A 387 -2.74 -31.34 1.23
N GLU A 388 -3.28 -32.55 1.09
CA GLU A 388 -4.72 -32.81 0.94
C GLU A 388 -5.53 -32.38 2.17
N ASP A 389 -5.00 -32.59 3.38
CA ASP A 389 -5.71 -32.29 4.62
C ASP A 389 -6.07 -30.80 4.74
N GLU A 390 -5.20 -29.92 4.22
CA GLU A 390 -5.41 -28.47 4.23
C GLU A 390 -5.83 -27.91 2.86
N ASN A 391 -5.95 -28.75 1.83
CA ASN A 391 -6.12 -28.36 0.44
C ASN A 391 -5.16 -27.20 0.05
N SER A 392 -3.86 -27.50 0.08
CA SER A 392 -2.79 -26.51 -0.09
C SER A 392 -1.55 -27.08 -0.77
N ILE A 393 -0.71 -26.20 -1.32
CA ILE A 393 0.63 -26.52 -1.79
C ILE A 393 1.68 -25.99 -0.80
N VAL A 394 2.47 -26.88 -0.19
CA VAL A 394 3.52 -26.54 0.78
C VAL A 394 4.75 -26.00 0.07
N LEU A 395 5.07 -24.72 0.25
CA LEU A 395 6.25 -24.08 -0.37
C LEU A 395 7.53 -24.36 0.42
N ASP A 396 7.44 -24.46 1.75
CA ASP A 396 8.56 -24.83 2.61
C ASP A 396 8.15 -25.88 3.65
N LYS A 397 8.74 -27.08 3.57
CA LYS A 397 8.41 -28.20 4.46
C LYS A 397 8.93 -28.02 5.89
N ALA A 398 10.00 -27.24 6.09
CA ALA A 398 10.59 -27.07 7.41
C ALA A 398 9.72 -26.19 8.32
N THR A 399 9.10 -25.17 7.75
CA THR A 399 8.22 -24.23 8.46
C THR A 399 6.74 -24.55 8.27
N GLY A 400 6.38 -25.31 7.22
CA GLY A 400 5.00 -25.61 6.86
C GLY A 400 4.29 -24.47 6.13
N ILE A 401 5.03 -23.46 5.65
CA ILE A 401 4.46 -22.36 4.85
C ILE A 401 3.89 -22.94 3.55
N SER A 402 2.62 -22.68 3.31
CA SER A 402 1.87 -23.19 2.16
C SER A 402 0.99 -22.13 1.50
N LEU A 403 0.52 -22.41 0.29
CA LEU A 403 -0.51 -21.64 -0.40
C LEU A 403 -1.78 -22.49 -0.45
N THR A 404 -2.85 -22.03 0.20
CA THR A 404 -4.13 -22.76 0.28
C THR A 404 -5.03 -22.47 -0.92
N GLN A 405 -6.05 -23.30 -1.13
CA GLN A 405 -7.08 -23.06 -2.15
C GLN A 405 -7.78 -21.69 -1.97
N GLN A 406 -8.00 -21.27 -0.72
CA GLN A 406 -8.56 -19.94 -0.44
C GLN A 406 -7.58 -18.83 -0.83
N ASP A 407 -6.28 -19.01 -0.57
CA ASP A 407 -5.26 -18.03 -0.96
C ASP A 407 -5.22 -17.88 -2.50
N VAL A 408 -5.29 -18.98 -3.24
CA VAL A 408 -5.39 -18.95 -4.71
C VAL A 408 -6.63 -18.20 -5.15
N ARG A 409 -7.77 -18.36 -4.46
CA ARG A 409 -8.99 -17.62 -4.76
C ARG A 409 -8.83 -16.11 -4.54
N GLU A 410 -8.17 -15.69 -3.47
CA GLU A 410 -7.88 -14.26 -3.23
C GLU A 410 -6.98 -13.67 -4.33
N ILE A 411 -5.99 -14.44 -4.81
CA ILE A 411 -5.14 -14.04 -5.94
C ILE A 411 -5.97 -13.85 -7.21
N GLN A 412 -6.90 -14.77 -7.51
CA GLN A 412 -7.79 -14.66 -8.67
C GLN A 412 -8.67 -13.41 -8.60
N LEU A 413 -9.29 -13.15 -7.45
CA LEU A 413 -10.16 -11.98 -7.27
C LEU A 413 -9.37 -10.68 -7.47
N ALA A 414 -8.16 -10.60 -6.93
CA ALA A 414 -7.31 -9.43 -7.04
C ALA A 414 -6.80 -9.22 -8.47
N LYS A 415 -6.28 -10.27 -9.12
CA LYS A 415 -5.76 -10.16 -10.48
C LYS A 415 -6.86 -9.85 -11.49
N ALA A 416 -8.04 -10.45 -11.33
CA ALA A 416 -9.19 -10.19 -12.19
C ALA A 416 -9.66 -8.74 -12.12
N ALA A 417 -9.65 -8.14 -10.92
CA ALA A 417 -10.06 -6.75 -10.73
C ALA A 417 -9.15 -5.79 -11.51
N ILE A 418 -7.83 -5.99 -11.39
CA ILE A 418 -6.85 -5.18 -12.11
C ILE A 418 -6.98 -5.37 -13.63
N ALA A 419 -6.97 -6.61 -14.11
CA ALA A 419 -7.05 -6.93 -15.53
C ALA A 419 -8.36 -6.38 -16.16
N ALA A 420 -9.50 -6.56 -15.49
CA ALA A 420 -10.78 -6.04 -15.97
C ALA A 420 -10.84 -4.51 -15.98
N GLY A 421 -10.20 -3.85 -15.01
CA GLY A 421 -10.05 -2.39 -15.01
C GLY A 421 -9.28 -1.90 -16.24
N ILE A 422 -8.16 -2.56 -16.56
CA ILE A 422 -7.34 -2.25 -17.73
C ILE A 422 -8.16 -2.43 -19.02
N ASN A 423 -8.80 -3.59 -19.17
CA ASN A 423 -9.65 -3.90 -20.31
C ASN A 423 -10.78 -2.89 -20.48
N THR A 424 -11.38 -2.44 -19.37
CA THR A 424 -12.47 -1.46 -19.40
C THR A 424 -11.99 -0.10 -19.92
N LEU A 425 -10.82 0.39 -19.48
CA LEU A 425 -10.28 1.66 -19.99
C LEU A 425 -9.95 1.60 -21.49
N LEU A 426 -9.42 0.46 -21.96
CA LEU A 426 -9.17 0.22 -23.38
C LEU A 426 -10.48 0.18 -24.17
N HIS A 427 -11.48 -0.53 -23.67
CA HIS A 427 -12.82 -0.64 -24.28
C HIS A 427 -13.48 0.74 -24.42
N GLU A 428 -13.47 1.55 -23.36
CA GLU A 428 -14.04 2.92 -23.36
C GLU A 428 -13.40 3.84 -24.40
N LYS A 429 -12.16 3.56 -24.80
CA LYS A 429 -11.44 4.32 -25.84
C LYS A 429 -11.36 3.62 -27.18
N GLY A 430 -11.94 2.43 -27.32
CA GLY A 430 -11.85 1.63 -28.55
C GLY A 430 -10.40 1.28 -28.93
N LEU A 431 -9.53 1.10 -27.93
CA LEU A 431 -8.11 0.81 -28.10
C LEU A 431 -7.81 -0.65 -27.80
N SER A 432 -6.70 -1.14 -28.36
CA SER A 432 -6.15 -2.47 -28.10
C SER A 432 -4.78 -2.37 -27.41
N PHE A 433 -4.27 -3.48 -26.89
CA PHE A 433 -2.91 -3.53 -26.33
C PHE A 433 -1.81 -3.20 -27.35
N ALA A 434 -2.08 -3.34 -28.66
CA ALA A 434 -1.14 -2.97 -29.71
C ALA A 434 -0.90 -1.44 -29.76
N ASP A 435 -1.90 -0.66 -29.37
CA ASP A 435 -1.88 0.81 -29.41
C ASP A 435 -1.12 1.43 -28.24
N ILE A 436 -0.96 0.67 -27.15
CA ILE A 436 -0.29 1.13 -25.93
C ILE A 436 1.22 1.21 -26.14
N ASP A 437 1.82 2.36 -25.86
CA ASP A 437 3.27 2.57 -25.98
C ASP A 437 4.03 2.01 -24.77
N LYS A 438 3.53 2.31 -23.57
CA LYS A 438 4.14 1.93 -22.29
C LYS A 438 3.10 1.59 -21.24
N LEU A 439 3.50 0.72 -20.32
CA LEU A 439 2.78 0.41 -19.10
C LEU A 439 3.65 0.78 -17.89
N TYR A 440 3.30 1.86 -17.20
CA TYR A 440 3.92 2.25 -15.94
C TYR A 440 3.24 1.56 -14.76
N ILE A 441 4.03 0.90 -13.93
CA ILE A 441 3.57 0.29 -12.67
C ILE A 441 4.20 1.05 -11.50
N ALA A 442 3.34 1.69 -10.72
CA ALA A 442 3.64 2.43 -9.51
C ALA A 442 3.22 1.64 -8.26
N GLY A 443 3.57 2.20 -7.10
CA GLY A 443 3.25 1.65 -5.79
C GLY A 443 4.44 0.95 -5.16
N GLY A 444 4.45 0.90 -3.82
CA GLY A 444 5.51 0.22 -3.05
C GLY A 444 5.60 -1.29 -3.35
N PHE A 445 4.49 -1.86 -3.82
CA PHE A 445 4.43 -3.25 -4.28
C PHE A 445 5.14 -3.45 -5.63
N GLY A 446 4.98 -2.51 -6.56
CA GLY A 446 5.44 -2.62 -7.94
C GLY A 446 6.94 -2.86 -8.11
N ALA A 447 7.79 -2.30 -7.23
CA ALA A 447 9.24 -2.27 -7.41
C ALA A 447 9.91 -3.65 -7.50
N HIS A 448 9.30 -4.69 -6.92
CA HIS A 448 9.88 -6.04 -6.82
C HIS A 448 9.07 -7.12 -7.57
N ILE A 449 8.07 -6.74 -8.37
CA ILE A 449 7.25 -7.69 -9.13
C ILE A 449 8.04 -8.26 -10.30
N ASN A 450 8.03 -9.58 -10.43
CA ASN A 450 8.47 -10.24 -11.66
C ASN A 450 7.42 -10.05 -12.77
N LYS A 451 7.80 -9.28 -13.81
CA LYS A 451 6.92 -8.97 -14.95
C LYS A 451 6.40 -10.23 -15.65
N ALA A 452 7.26 -11.23 -15.82
CA ALA A 452 6.89 -12.47 -16.51
C ALA A 452 5.86 -13.26 -15.69
N SER A 453 6.06 -13.37 -14.37
CA SER A 453 5.11 -14.02 -13.47
C SER A 453 3.78 -13.27 -13.40
N ALA A 454 3.80 -11.94 -13.31
CA ALA A 454 2.59 -11.12 -13.32
C ALA A 454 1.78 -11.28 -14.63
N CYS A 455 2.47 -11.39 -15.76
CA CYS A 455 1.83 -11.71 -17.03
C CYS A 455 1.33 -13.15 -17.11
N ALA A 456 2.08 -14.11 -16.57
CA ALA A 456 1.72 -15.53 -16.57
C ALA A 456 0.42 -15.79 -15.79
N ILE A 457 0.19 -15.09 -14.68
CA ILE A 457 -1.06 -15.21 -13.91
C ILE A 457 -2.20 -14.35 -14.46
N GLY A 458 -1.97 -13.57 -15.52
CA GLY A 458 -2.96 -12.66 -16.09
C GLY A 458 -3.26 -11.44 -15.24
N LEU A 459 -2.36 -11.04 -14.32
CA LEU A 459 -2.47 -9.77 -13.59
C LEU A 459 -2.18 -8.58 -14.51
N LEU A 460 -1.16 -8.74 -15.36
CA LEU A 460 -0.76 -7.75 -16.36
C LEU A 460 -0.88 -8.37 -17.77
N PRO A 461 -1.23 -7.59 -18.80
CA PRO A 461 -1.38 -8.11 -20.14
C PRO A 461 -0.02 -8.56 -20.72
N SER A 462 0.07 -9.83 -21.13
CA SER A 462 1.29 -10.42 -21.72
C SER A 462 1.77 -9.67 -22.97
N ALA A 463 0.84 -9.11 -23.75
CA ALA A 463 1.12 -8.27 -24.92
C ALA A 463 1.93 -7.00 -24.60
N LEU A 464 1.97 -6.57 -23.33
CA LEU A 464 2.73 -5.40 -22.88
C LEU A 464 4.02 -5.75 -22.14
N LEU A 465 4.41 -7.03 -22.02
CA LEU A 465 5.55 -7.48 -21.20
C LEU A 465 6.82 -6.62 -21.38
N ASP A 466 7.21 -6.37 -22.64
CA ASP A 466 8.40 -5.59 -23.00
C ASP A 466 8.23 -4.08 -22.82
N LYS A 467 6.99 -3.61 -22.61
CA LYS A 467 6.60 -2.20 -22.44
C LYS A 467 6.40 -1.81 -20.97
N ILE A 468 6.54 -2.77 -20.04
CA ILE A 468 6.36 -2.52 -18.60
C ILE A 468 7.56 -1.76 -18.03
N VAL A 469 7.31 -0.69 -17.30
CA VAL A 469 8.31 0.12 -16.61
C VAL A 469 7.85 0.34 -15.16
N PHE A 470 8.69 -0.02 -14.19
CA PHE A 470 8.40 0.22 -12.78
C PHE A 470 8.85 1.63 -12.39
N THR A 471 7.98 2.38 -11.73
CA THR A 471 8.21 3.80 -11.37
C THR A 471 8.42 4.03 -9.87
N GLY A 472 8.34 2.98 -9.05
CA GLY A 472 8.42 3.08 -7.59
C GLY A 472 7.33 3.99 -7.02
N ASN A 473 7.68 4.83 -6.03
CA ASN A 473 6.76 5.82 -5.46
C ASN A 473 6.53 7.01 -6.43
N ALA A 474 5.63 6.81 -7.39
CA ALA A 474 5.28 7.81 -8.39
C ALA A 474 4.55 9.02 -7.79
N ALA A 475 3.69 8.82 -6.78
CA ALA A 475 2.99 9.90 -6.08
C ALA A 475 3.98 10.86 -5.40
N GLY A 476 4.94 10.31 -4.66
CA GLY A 476 6.03 11.08 -4.02
C GLY A 476 6.92 11.79 -5.03
N ARG A 477 7.25 11.16 -6.17
CA ARG A 477 7.99 11.83 -7.27
C ARG A 477 7.19 12.97 -7.88
N GLY A 478 5.90 12.80 -8.09
CA GLY A 478 5.03 13.83 -8.62
C GLY A 478 4.86 15.01 -7.66
N ALA A 479 4.78 14.74 -6.36
CA ALA A 479 4.76 15.78 -5.32
C ALA A 479 6.07 16.57 -5.30
N GLN A 480 7.23 15.91 -5.43
CA GLN A 480 8.54 16.57 -5.56
C GLN A 480 8.61 17.42 -6.83
N GLN A 481 8.12 16.92 -7.97
CA GLN A 481 8.06 17.68 -9.22
C GLN A 481 7.17 18.91 -9.09
N ALA A 482 5.99 18.76 -8.48
CA ALA A 482 5.07 19.86 -8.23
C ALA A 482 5.63 20.91 -7.25
N LEU A 483 6.48 20.49 -6.33
CA LEU A 483 7.16 21.36 -5.38
C LEU A 483 8.34 22.13 -6.02
N LEU A 484 9.11 21.48 -6.89
CA LEU A 484 10.40 21.97 -7.37
C LEU A 484 10.35 22.64 -8.76
N THR A 485 9.17 22.67 -9.39
CA THR A 485 8.96 23.32 -10.69
C THR A 485 7.89 24.41 -10.59
N ALA A 486 8.08 25.53 -11.31
CA ALA A 486 7.15 26.65 -11.30
C ALA A 486 5.75 26.25 -11.81
N GLU A 487 5.68 25.42 -12.85
CA GLU A 487 4.45 24.99 -13.49
C GLU A 487 3.84 23.73 -12.85
N GLY A 488 4.56 23.05 -11.96
CA GLY A 488 4.17 21.73 -11.49
C GLY A 488 2.79 21.68 -10.80
N LYS A 489 2.48 22.67 -9.95
CA LYS A 489 1.14 22.80 -9.35
C LYS A 489 0.06 23.06 -10.41
N THR A 490 0.37 23.82 -11.46
CA THR A 490 -0.55 24.09 -12.57
C THR A 490 -0.82 22.82 -13.37
N HIS A 491 0.23 22.06 -13.70
CA HIS A 491 0.10 20.77 -14.39
C HIS A 491 -0.77 19.79 -13.61
N LEU A 492 -0.63 19.69 -12.29
CA LEU A 492 -1.52 18.84 -11.49
C LEU A 492 -3.00 19.23 -11.64
N ARG A 493 -3.31 20.54 -11.64
CA ARG A 493 -4.70 21.02 -11.85
C ARG A 493 -5.20 20.70 -13.25
N GLU A 494 -4.35 20.84 -14.27
CA GLU A 494 -4.70 20.50 -15.66
C GLU A 494 -4.98 19.01 -15.83
N ILE A 495 -4.14 18.15 -15.23
CA ILE A 495 -4.34 16.70 -15.22
C ILE A 495 -5.70 16.36 -14.59
N ALA A 496 -5.97 16.90 -13.40
CA ALA A 496 -7.24 16.64 -12.71
C ALA A 496 -8.46 17.15 -13.48
N ALA A 497 -8.36 18.33 -14.11
CA ALA A 497 -9.45 18.93 -14.87
C ALA A 497 -9.76 18.21 -16.19
N ARG A 498 -8.74 17.60 -16.82
CA ARG A 498 -8.88 16.87 -18.09
C ARG A 498 -9.31 15.41 -17.88
N ALA A 499 -9.04 14.85 -16.71
CA ALA A 499 -9.30 13.45 -16.44
C ALA A 499 -10.80 13.13 -16.39
N GLN A 500 -11.21 12.11 -17.13
CA GLN A 500 -12.54 11.55 -17.07
C GLN A 500 -12.51 10.26 -16.23
N TYR A 501 -13.25 10.27 -15.12
CA TYR A 501 -13.39 9.10 -14.26
C TYR A 501 -14.45 8.15 -14.81
N VAL A 502 -14.10 6.86 -14.92
CA VAL A 502 -14.99 5.76 -15.31
C VAL A 502 -15.41 5.00 -14.05
N GLU A 503 -16.69 5.05 -13.72
CA GLU A 503 -17.26 4.34 -12.57
C GLU A 503 -17.52 2.86 -12.92
N LEU A 504 -16.77 1.96 -12.29
CA LEU A 504 -16.79 0.53 -12.63
C LEU A 504 -17.93 -0.26 -11.98
N SER A 505 -18.45 0.21 -10.84
CA SER A 505 -19.45 -0.55 -10.04
C SER A 505 -20.73 -0.86 -10.81
N GLY A 506 -21.13 0.00 -11.76
CA GLY A 506 -22.28 -0.20 -12.64
C GLY A 506 -21.91 -0.52 -14.10
N HIS A 507 -20.64 -0.76 -14.40
CA HIS A 507 -20.16 -0.88 -15.77
C HIS A 507 -20.28 -2.31 -16.30
N ALA A 508 -21.18 -2.54 -17.27
CA ALA A 508 -21.49 -3.89 -17.77
C ALA A 508 -20.26 -4.63 -18.30
N PHE A 509 -19.43 -3.97 -19.11
CA PHE A 509 -18.21 -4.56 -19.66
C PHE A 509 -17.18 -4.90 -18.56
N PHE A 510 -17.13 -4.10 -17.48
CA PHE A 510 -16.21 -4.41 -16.37
C PHE A 510 -16.64 -5.69 -15.67
N GLN A 511 -17.94 -5.87 -15.43
CA GLN A 511 -18.47 -7.08 -14.77
C GLN A 511 -18.23 -8.33 -15.62
N GLU A 512 -18.45 -8.25 -16.94
CA GLU A 512 -18.15 -9.33 -17.87
C GLU A 512 -16.65 -9.65 -17.89
N SER A 513 -15.81 -8.64 -18.12
CA SER A 513 -14.36 -8.82 -18.12
C SER A 513 -13.83 -9.31 -16.77
N TYR A 514 -14.41 -8.90 -15.64
CA TYR A 514 -14.00 -9.37 -14.32
C TYR A 514 -14.25 -10.87 -14.16
N ILE A 515 -15.36 -11.38 -14.69
CA ILE A 515 -15.68 -12.81 -14.65
C ILE A 515 -14.68 -13.59 -15.52
N ASP A 516 -14.43 -13.13 -16.74
CA ASP A 516 -13.51 -13.78 -17.66
C ASP A 516 -12.09 -13.80 -17.10
N GLU A 517 -11.65 -12.69 -16.51
CA GLU A 517 -10.32 -12.54 -15.93
C GLU A 517 -10.16 -13.25 -14.58
N MET A 518 -11.17 -13.96 -14.04
CA MET A 518 -10.96 -14.83 -12.86
C MET A 518 -10.12 -16.06 -13.20
N MET A 519 -10.21 -16.56 -14.43
CA MET A 519 -9.47 -17.74 -14.90
C MET A 519 -8.01 -17.39 -15.13
N PHE A 520 -7.07 -18.27 -14.76
CA PHE A 520 -5.68 -18.08 -15.12
C PHE A 520 -5.46 -18.29 -16.63
N PRO A 521 -4.57 -17.51 -17.27
CA PRO A 521 -4.23 -17.72 -18.67
C PRO A 521 -3.56 -19.08 -18.89
N ILE A 522 -3.91 -19.77 -19.98
CA ILE A 522 -3.25 -21.00 -20.45
C ILE A 522 -2.35 -20.68 -21.64
#